data_AF-A0A147DLI6-F1
#
_entry.id   AF-A0A147DLI6-F1
#
_cell.length_a   1.000
_cell.length_b   1.000
_cell.length_c   1.000
_cell.angle_alpha   90.00
_cell.angle_beta   90.00
_cell.angle_gamma   90.00
#
_symmetry.space_group_name_H-M   'P 1'
#
loop_
_entity.id
_entity.type
_entity.pdbx_description
1 polymer ?
#
loop_
_entity_poly.entity_id
_entity_poly.type
_entity_poly.pdbx_seq_one_letter_code
_entity_poly.pdbx_strand_id
1 'polypeptide(L)'
;RHFVLLSGIAGLLAGALSMGAGEYVSVRSQRELLDASAPHPEAGRAVADLDVDANELALVYRARGMDEAAAQEHAAEVLGGRTVTAATAADEHEAVGSGTSAAVSSFCFFASGAIIPVLPYLFGLEGWPAIVLAAVLVGIALLGTGAVVGVLSGASPLKRALRQLAIGFGAAVVTYGLGLLFGTGSA
;
A
#
# COMPACT_ATOMS: atom_id res chain seq x y z
N ARG A 1 1.06 13.37 -34.35
CA ARG A 1 2.23 13.48 -33.46
C ARG A 1 1.97 14.25 -32.16
N HIS A 2 1.70 15.56 -32.20
CA HIS A 2 1.56 16.38 -30.97
C HIS A 2 0.41 15.95 -30.05
N PHE A 3 -0.73 15.54 -30.63
CA PHE A 3 -1.88 15.10 -29.84
C PHE A 3 -1.58 13.87 -28.97
N VAL A 4 -0.98 12.81 -29.53
CA VAL A 4 -0.61 11.57 -28.81
C VAL A 4 0.45 11.83 -27.73
N LEU A 5 1.42 12.69 -28.03
CA LEU A 5 2.50 13.00 -27.09
C LEU A 5 1.99 13.87 -25.93
N LEU A 6 1.17 14.89 -26.22
CA LEU A 6 0.58 15.75 -25.20
C LEU A 6 -0.42 14.97 -24.33
N SER A 7 -1.29 14.14 -24.93
CA SER A 7 -2.22 13.31 -24.18
C SER A 7 -1.49 12.25 -23.35
N GLY A 8 -0.41 11.67 -23.88
CA GLY A 8 0.45 10.74 -23.16
C GLY A 8 1.14 11.38 -21.94
N ILE A 9 1.71 12.57 -22.11
CA ILE A 9 2.36 13.30 -20.99
C ILE A 9 1.31 13.77 -19.97
N ALA A 10 0.16 14.27 -20.42
CA ALA A 10 -0.93 14.69 -19.53
C ALA A 10 -1.46 13.50 -18.73
N GLY A 11 -1.70 12.35 -19.37
CA GLY A 11 -2.13 11.12 -18.70
C GLY A 11 -1.08 10.59 -17.72
N LEU A 12 0.20 10.65 -18.08
CA LEU A 12 1.32 10.31 -17.19
C LEU A 12 1.33 11.18 -15.93
N LEU A 13 1.27 12.51 -16.10
CA LEU A 13 1.30 13.44 -14.97
C LEU A 13 0.07 13.29 -14.08
N ALA A 14 -1.12 13.17 -14.68
CA ALA A 14 -2.35 12.93 -13.95
C ALA A 14 -2.29 11.62 -13.14
N GLY A 15 -1.80 10.54 -13.76
CA GLY A 15 -1.62 9.25 -13.10
C GLY A 15 -0.59 9.31 -11.97
N ALA A 16 0.57 9.94 -12.20
CA ALA A 16 1.63 10.06 -11.20
C ALA A 16 1.17 10.86 -9.97
N LEU A 17 0.50 12.00 -10.21
CA LEU A 17 -0.08 12.83 -9.15
C LEU A 17 -1.14 12.05 -8.36
N SER A 18 -2.02 11.31 -9.06
CA SER A 18 -3.04 10.48 -8.41
C SER A 18 -2.43 9.38 -7.53
N MET A 19 -1.37 8.71 -8.01
CA MET A 19 -0.66 7.69 -7.22
C MET A 19 0.02 8.29 -6.00
N GLY A 20 0.73 9.42 -6.16
CA GLY A 20 1.39 10.09 -5.04
C GLY A 20 0.39 10.58 -3.98
N ALA A 21 -0.70 11.21 -4.40
CA ALA A 21 -1.76 11.65 -3.49
C ALA A 21 -2.45 10.46 -2.79
N GLY A 22 -2.73 9.38 -3.53
CA GLY A 22 -3.33 8.16 -2.98
C GLY A 22 -2.44 7.51 -1.92
N GLU A 23 -1.14 7.43 -2.16
CA GLU A 23 -0.18 6.87 -1.19
C GLU A 23 -0.05 7.75 0.07
N TYR A 24 -0.03 9.09 -0.10
CA TYR A 24 -0.02 10.00 1.05
C TYR A 24 -1.22 9.76 1.97
N VAL A 25 -2.43 9.70 1.38
CA VAL A 25 -3.67 9.49 2.13
C VAL A 25 -3.69 8.10 2.76
N SER A 26 -3.23 7.06 2.05
CA SER A 26 -3.12 5.70 2.56
C SER A 26 -2.25 5.64 3.82
N VAL A 27 -1.02 6.15 3.76
CA VAL A 27 -0.08 6.16 4.89
C VAL A 27 -0.59 7.02 6.04
N ARG A 28 -1.19 8.18 5.73
CA ARG A 28 -1.76 9.07 6.75
C ARG A 28 -2.90 8.38 7.50
N SER A 29 -3.81 7.73 6.78
CA SER A 29 -4.93 6.98 7.36
C SER A 29 -4.46 5.81 8.22
N GLN A 30 -3.46 5.05 7.76
CA GLN A 30 -2.86 3.97 8.56
C GLN A 30 -2.29 4.49 9.89
N ARG A 31 -1.61 5.64 9.88
CA ARG A 31 -1.11 6.28 11.11
C ARG A 31 -2.23 6.74 12.02
N GLU A 32 -3.25 7.39 11.47
CA GLU A 32 -4.41 7.83 12.26
C GLU A 32 -5.15 6.65 12.91
N LEU A 33 -5.18 5.49 12.24
CA LEU A 33 -5.72 4.24 12.81
C LEU A 33 -4.83 3.68 13.93
N LEU A 34 -3.51 3.75 13.79
CA LEU A 34 -2.56 3.34 14.83
C LEU A 34 -2.63 4.26 16.05
N ASP A 35 -2.64 5.58 15.84
CA ASP A 35 -2.84 6.60 16.87
C ASP A 35 -4.17 6.38 17.62
N ALA A 36 -5.25 6.08 16.89
CA ALA A 36 -6.56 5.80 17.50
C ALA A 36 -6.61 4.46 18.25
N SER A 37 -5.76 3.50 17.88
CA SER A 37 -5.67 2.18 18.54
C SER A 37 -4.72 2.20 19.74
N ALA A 38 -3.88 3.24 19.86
CA ALA A 38 -2.98 3.39 20.99
C ALA A 38 -3.78 3.64 22.29
N PRO A 39 -3.46 2.94 23.40
CA PRO A 39 -4.07 3.21 24.69
C PRO A 39 -3.90 4.68 25.07
N HIS A 40 -4.95 5.28 25.65
CA HIS A 40 -4.87 6.65 26.14
C HIS A 40 -3.65 6.80 27.07
N PRO A 41 -2.89 7.93 27.03
CA PRO A 41 -1.69 8.10 27.85
C PRO A 41 -1.94 7.93 29.37
N GLU A 42 -3.18 8.18 29.80
CA GLU A 42 -3.62 8.02 31.18
C GLU A 42 -4.19 6.63 31.48
N ALA A 43 -4.37 5.76 30.48
CA ALA A 43 -4.86 4.40 30.68
C ALA A 43 -3.98 3.61 31.66
N GLY A 44 -2.66 3.84 31.64
CA GLY A 44 -1.74 3.25 32.62
C GLY A 44 -1.91 3.79 34.04
N ARG A 45 -2.39 5.03 34.21
CA ARG A 45 -2.69 5.61 35.54
C ARG A 45 -4.02 5.07 36.08
N ALA A 46 -5.02 4.92 35.20
CA ALA A 46 -6.31 4.35 35.56
C ALA A 46 -6.21 2.91 36.09
N VAL A 47 -5.16 2.15 35.73
CA VAL A 47 -4.90 0.81 36.29
C VAL A 47 -4.70 0.86 37.81
N ALA A 48 -4.04 1.89 38.35
CA ALA A 48 -3.82 2.03 39.79
C ALA A 48 -5.09 2.43 40.55
N ASP A 49 -6.05 3.04 39.86
CA ASP A 49 -7.37 3.41 40.39
C ASP A 49 -8.38 2.25 40.28
N LEU A 50 -8.01 1.13 39.65
CA LEU A 50 -8.84 -0.08 39.64
C LEU A 50 -8.81 -0.73 41.03
N ASP A 51 -9.95 -0.73 41.69
CA ASP A 51 -10.16 -1.50 42.91
C ASP A 51 -10.12 -3.01 42.56
N VAL A 52 -8.99 -3.65 42.87
CA VAL A 52 -8.72 -5.06 42.58
C VAL A 52 -9.67 -5.98 43.35
N ASP A 53 -10.11 -5.58 44.54
CA ASP A 53 -11.05 -6.33 45.36
C ASP A 53 -12.50 -6.19 44.84
N ALA A 54 -12.83 -5.07 44.18
CA ALA A 54 -14.09 -4.87 43.45
C ALA A 54 -14.05 -5.35 41.98
N ASN A 55 -12.92 -5.85 41.49
CA ASN A 55 -12.72 -6.16 40.08
C ASN A 55 -13.51 -7.42 39.64
N GLU A 56 -14.49 -7.23 38.76
CA GLU A 56 -15.32 -8.31 38.21
C GLU A 56 -14.53 -9.37 37.41
N LEU A 57 -13.25 -9.12 37.11
CA LEU A 57 -12.41 -10.08 36.38
C LEU A 57 -12.28 -11.42 37.11
N ALA A 58 -12.14 -11.41 38.44
CA ALA A 58 -12.14 -12.64 39.23
C ALA A 58 -13.49 -13.38 39.12
N LEU A 59 -14.60 -12.65 39.05
CA LEU A 59 -15.94 -13.22 38.83
C LEU A 59 -16.09 -13.79 37.40
N VAL A 60 -15.55 -13.14 36.37
CA VAL A 60 -15.51 -13.65 34.99
C VAL A 60 -14.71 -14.96 34.92
N TYR A 61 -13.60 -15.03 35.63
CA TYR A 61 -12.77 -16.22 35.74
C TYR A 61 -13.46 -17.37 36.49
N ARG A 62 -14.17 -17.07 37.57
CA ARG A 62 -15.04 -18.03 38.26
C ARG A 62 -16.18 -18.51 37.36
N ALA A 63 -16.81 -17.62 36.62
CA ALA A 63 -17.86 -17.96 35.65
C ALA A 63 -17.34 -18.85 34.50
N ARG A 64 -16.03 -18.80 34.21
CA ARG A 64 -15.34 -19.71 33.29
C ARG A 64 -14.87 -21.02 33.92
N GLY A 65 -15.15 -21.24 35.20
CA GLY A 65 -14.88 -22.50 35.91
C GLY A 65 -13.59 -22.54 36.72
N MET A 66 -12.91 -21.39 36.95
CA MET A 66 -11.79 -21.37 37.90
C MET A 66 -12.26 -21.32 39.34
N ASP A 67 -11.50 -21.97 40.21
CA ASP A 67 -11.72 -21.95 41.65
C ASP A 67 -11.40 -20.56 42.22
N GLU A 68 -12.01 -20.20 43.36
CA GLU A 68 -12.01 -18.83 43.88
C GLU A 68 -10.62 -18.27 44.15
N ALA A 69 -9.76 -19.05 44.83
CA ALA A 69 -8.39 -18.64 45.14
C ALA A 69 -7.55 -18.47 43.85
N ALA A 70 -7.69 -19.38 42.90
CA ALA A 70 -6.97 -19.33 41.63
C ALA A 70 -7.43 -18.15 40.74
N ALA A 71 -8.73 -17.84 40.75
CA ALA A 71 -9.29 -16.71 40.02
C ALA A 71 -8.82 -15.35 40.58
N GLN A 72 -8.70 -15.23 41.90
CA GLN A 72 -8.16 -14.03 42.55
C GLN A 72 -6.68 -13.84 42.25
N GLU A 73 -5.88 -14.89 42.41
CA GLU A 73 -4.44 -14.85 42.13
C GLU A 73 -4.16 -14.52 40.66
N HIS A 74 -4.91 -15.13 39.73
CA HIS A 74 -4.76 -14.85 38.31
C HIS A 74 -5.22 -13.44 37.91
N ALA A 75 -6.31 -12.94 38.49
CA ALA A 75 -6.73 -11.56 38.26
C ALA A 75 -5.70 -10.55 38.78
N ALA A 76 -5.12 -10.80 39.95
CA ALA A 76 -4.06 -9.99 40.53
C ALA A 76 -2.77 -10.01 39.69
N GLU A 77 -2.40 -11.17 39.14
CA GLU A 77 -1.24 -11.31 38.26
C GLU A 77 -1.43 -10.55 36.93
N VAL A 78 -2.61 -10.68 36.30
CA VAL A 78 -2.96 -10.01 35.04
C VAL A 78 -3.02 -8.48 35.19
N LEU A 79 -3.46 -7.99 36.36
CA LEU A 79 -3.49 -6.56 36.67
C LEU A 79 -2.12 -6.03 37.12
N GLY A 80 -1.40 -6.77 37.95
CA GLY A 80 -0.10 -6.39 38.51
C GLY A 80 1.05 -6.44 37.49
N GLY A 81 0.94 -7.28 36.44
CA GLY A 81 1.94 -7.39 35.39
C GLY A 81 1.84 -6.35 34.27
N ARG A 82 0.78 -5.53 34.25
CA ARG A 82 0.47 -4.69 33.08
C ARG A 82 1.11 -3.31 33.17
N THR A 83 2.43 -3.27 32.94
CA THR A 83 3.05 -2.04 32.46
C THR A 83 2.63 -1.89 31.00
N VAL A 84 1.58 -1.11 30.71
CA VAL A 84 1.26 -0.72 29.33
C VAL A 84 2.37 0.24 28.89
N THR A 85 3.47 -0.30 28.42
CA THR A 85 4.61 0.50 27.99
C THR A 85 4.22 1.16 26.67
N ALA A 86 4.20 2.49 26.65
CA ALA A 86 4.04 3.29 25.43
C ALA A 86 5.10 2.98 24.34
N ALA A 87 6.09 2.15 24.65
CA ALA A 87 7.15 1.71 23.74
C ALA A 87 6.63 0.90 22.53
N THR A 88 5.52 0.17 22.64
CA THR A 88 4.96 -0.56 21.48
C THR A 88 4.35 0.37 20.44
N ALA A 89 3.75 1.49 20.86
CA ALA A 89 3.13 2.44 19.94
C ALA A 89 4.16 3.20 19.09
N ALA A 90 5.36 3.47 19.62
CA ALA A 90 6.41 4.18 18.88
C ALA A 90 6.96 3.35 17.70
N ASP A 91 7.14 2.05 17.90
CA ASP A 91 7.71 1.12 16.89
C ASP A 91 6.73 0.91 15.72
N GLU A 92 5.42 0.88 15.98
CA GLU A 92 4.39 0.76 14.94
C GLU A 92 4.30 2.00 14.03
N HIS A 93 4.48 3.22 14.57
CA HIS A 93 4.45 4.45 13.78
C HIS A 93 5.67 4.63 12.87
N GLU A 94 6.82 4.09 13.29
CA GLU A 94 8.06 4.10 12.52
C GLU A 94 8.01 3.10 11.36
N ALA A 95 7.35 1.94 11.57
CA ALA A 95 7.14 0.92 10.54
C ALA A 95 6.29 1.41 9.34
N VAL A 96 5.31 2.29 9.57
CA VAL A 96 4.46 2.84 8.49
C VAL A 96 5.19 3.92 7.67
N GLY A 97 6.28 4.49 8.18
CA GLY A 97 7.08 5.50 7.46
C GLY A 97 6.31 6.80 7.16
N SER A 98 6.97 7.82 6.59
CA SER A 98 6.34 9.13 6.37
C SER A 98 5.45 9.18 5.12
N GLY A 99 4.25 9.77 5.25
CA GLY A 99 3.33 9.89 4.12
C GLY A 99 3.90 10.70 2.96
N THR A 100 4.73 11.71 3.25
CA THR A 100 5.40 12.52 2.22
C THR A 100 6.45 11.72 1.46
N SER A 101 7.27 10.92 2.13
CA SER A 101 8.26 10.06 1.45
C SER A 101 7.60 9.01 0.58
N ALA A 102 6.52 8.40 1.07
CA ALA A 102 5.76 7.39 0.32
C ALA A 102 5.08 8.01 -0.92
N ALA A 103 4.51 9.20 -0.79
CA ALA A 103 3.91 9.93 -1.91
C ALA A 103 4.93 10.28 -3.01
N VAL A 104 6.09 10.81 -2.61
CA VAL A 104 7.15 11.21 -3.55
C VAL A 104 7.75 9.99 -4.25
N SER A 105 8.00 8.90 -3.53
CA SER A 105 8.50 7.67 -4.14
C SER A 105 7.48 7.08 -5.12
N SER A 106 6.20 6.97 -4.75
CA SER A 106 5.13 6.48 -5.62
C SER A 106 4.96 7.35 -6.87
N PHE A 107 5.02 8.68 -6.75
CA PHE A 107 5.01 9.59 -7.90
C PHE A 107 6.19 9.30 -8.84
N CYS A 108 7.41 9.21 -8.32
CA CYS A 108 8.63 9.01 -9.12
C CYS A 108 8.66 7.63 -9.80
N PHE A 109 8.27 6.57 -9.09
CA PHE A 109 8.21 5.22 -9.67
C PHE A 109 7.12 5.11 -10.73
N PHE A 110 5.94 5.71 -10.52
CA PHE A 110 4.91 5.74 -11.53
C PHE A 110 5.35 6.53 -12.76
N ALA A 111 5.86 7.75 -12.57
CA ALA A 111 6.30 8.62 -13.67
C ALA A 111 7.42 7.96 -14.51
N SER A 112 8.38 7.32 -13.87
CA SER A 112 9.47 6.62 -14.55
C SER A 112 9.02 5.37 -15.31
N GLY A 113 7.99 4.65 -14.83
CA GLY A 113 7.38 3.57 -15.61
C GLY A 113 6.54 4.08 -16.78
N ALA A 114 5.75 5.14 -16.55
CA ALA A 114 4.81 5.68 -17.52
C ALA A 114 5.49 6.43 -18.68
N ILE A 115 6.74 6.90 -18.52
CA ILE A 115 7.48 7.56 -19.61
C ILE A 115 7.95 6.57 -20.68
N ILE A 116 8.15 5.30 -20.33
CA ILE A 116 8.68 4.25 -21.21
C ILE A 116 7.92 4.15 -22.54
N PRO A 117 6.57 4.01 -22.57
CA PRO A 117 5.83 3.97 -23.83
C PRO A 117 5.81 5.29 -24.61
N VAL A 118 6.18 6.41 -23.98
CA VAL A 118 6.23 7.74 -24.62
C VAL A 118 7.56 7.97 -25.34
N LEU A 119 8.63 7.29 -24.92
CA LEU A 119 9.99 7.48 -25.46
C LEU A 119 10.07 7.40 -27.00
N PRO A 120 9.48 6.40 -27.69
CA PRO A 120 9.57 6.33 -29.15
C PRO A 120 9.03 7.59 -29.83
N TYR A 121 7.93 8.14 -29.31
CA TYR A 121 7.29 9.35 -29.84
C TYR A 121 8.09 10.62 -29.52
N LEU A 122 8.79 10.66 -28.38
CA LEU A 122 9.72 11.75 -28.06
C LEU A 122 10.90 11.81 -29.03
N PHE A 123 11.40 10.65 -29.46
CA PHE A 123 12.47 10.55 -30.47
C PHE A 123 11.96 10.70 -31.91
N GLY A 124 10.68 11.02 -32.10
CA GLY A 124 10.11 11.32 -33.42
C GLY A 124 9.71 10.09 -34.23
N LEU A 125 9.63 8.90 -33.63
CA LEU A 125 9.03 7.74 -34.29
C LEU A 125 7.51 7.94 -34.39
N GLU A 126 6.94 7.49 -35.49
CA GLU A 126 5.50 7.58 -35.77
C GLU A 126 4.97 6.25 -36.32
N GLY A 127 3.64 6.10 -36.30
CA GLY A 127 2.94 4.94 -36.85
C GLY A 127 3.28 3.62 -36.16
N TRP A 128 3.17 2.54 -36.93
CA TRP A 128 3.40 1.16 -36.45
C TRP A 128 4.76 0.94 -35.77
N PRO A 129 5.89 1.45 -36.29
CA PRO A 129 7.20 1.28 -35.63
C PRO A 129 7.24 1.83 -34.20
N ALA A 130 6.61 3.00 -33.96
CA ALA A 130 6.57 3.60 -32.62
C ALA A 130 5.77 2.73 -31.63
N ILE A 131 4.64 2.18 -32.09
CA ILE A 131 3.77 1.30 -31.30
C ILE A 131 4.52 0.01 -30.93
N VAL A 132 5.17 -0.63 -31.91
CA VAL A 132 5.90 -1.89 -31.68
C VAL A 132 7.07 -1.65 -30.72
N LEU A 133 7.84 -0.58 -30.91
CA LEU A 133 8.95 -0.26 -30.01
C LEU A 133 8.46 0.04 -28.59
N ALA A 134 7.37 0.83 -28.44
CA ALA A 134 6.76 1.10 -27.14
C ALA A 134 6.30 -0.19 -26.45
N ALA A 135 5.62 -1.08 -27.18
CA ALA A 135 5.14 -2.34 -26.64
C ALA A 135 6.29 -3.25 -26.19
N VAL A 136 7.38 -3.34 -26.96
CA VAL A 136 8.57 -4.11 -26.58
C VAL A 136 9.23 -3.53 -25.33
N LEU A 137 9.44 -2.20 -25.26
CA LEU A 137 10.05 -1.56 -24.11
C LEU A 137 9.21 -1.74 -22.83
N VAL A 138 7.89 -1.55 -22.92
CA VAL A 138 6.96 -1.82 -21.82
C VAL A 138 6.98 -3.30 -21.43
N GLY A 139 7.00 -4.21 -22.42
CA GLY A 139 7.05 -5.65 -22.16
C GLY A 139 8.30 -6.06 -21.38
N ILE A 140 9.47 -5.54 -21.77
CA ILE A 140 10.74 -5.76 -21.04
C ILE A 140 10.64 -5.20 -19.61
N ALA A 141 10.12 -3.99 -19.46
CA ALA A 141 9.97 -3.36 -18.14
C ALA A 141 9.03 -4.15 -17.22
N LEU A 142 7.89 -4.62 -17.72
CA LEU A 142 6.92 -5.44 -16.97
C LEU A 142 7.49 -6.81 -16.60
N LEU A 143 8.20 -7.46 -17.51
CA LEU A 143 8.87 -8.73 -17.22
C LEU A 143 9.95 -8.55 -16.16
N GLY A 144 10.78 -7.51 -16.28
CA GLY A 144 11.85 -7.22 -15.32
C GLY A 144 11.32 -6.92 -13.93
N THR A 145 10.37 -5.98 -13.83
CA THR A 145 9.74 -5.61 -12.55
C THR A 145 8.98 -6.79 -11.92
N GLY A 146 8.21 -7.55 -12.72
CA GLY A 146 7.52 -8.73 -12.22
C GLY A 146 8.47 -9.85 -11.77
N ALA A 147 9.61 -10.04 -12.44
CA ALA A 147 10.64 -10.99 -12.02
C ALA A 147 11.30 -10.56 -10.70
N VAL A 148 11.65 -9.28 -10.56
CA VAL A 148 12.20 -8.70 -9.32
C VAL A 148 11.24 -8.92 -8.15
N VAL A 149 9.96 -8.58 -8.33
CA VAL A 149 8.93 -8.84 -7.31
C VAL A 149 8.86 -10.33 -6.97
N GLY A 150 8.97 -11.21 -7.97
CA GLY A 150 8.99 -12.65 -7.72
C GLY A 150 10.17 -13.10 -6.85
N VAL A 151 11.38 -12.62 -7.13
CA VAL A 151 12.57 -12.91 -6.31
C VAL A 151 12.37 -12.40 -4.87
N LEU A 152 11.99 -11.13 -4.72
CA LEU A 152 11.82 -10.51 -3.41
C LEU A 152 10.70 -11.15 -2.57
N SER A 153 9.66 -11.67 -3.22
CA SER A 153 8.54 -12.35 -2.56
C SER A 153 8.74 -13.86 -2.37
N GLY A 154 9.93 -14.41 -2.66
CA GLY A 154 10.19 -15.86 -2.57
C GLY A 154 9.33 -16.72 -3.51
N ALA A 155 8.78 -16.13 -4.57
CA ALA A 155 7.93 -16.80 -5.55
C ALA A 155 8.68 -17.06 -6.86
N SER A 156 8.12 -17.89 -7.74
CA SER A 156 8.71 -18.10 -9.07
C SER A 156 8.78 -16.77 -9.87
N PRO A 157 9.99 -16.30 -10.24
CA PRO A 157 10.17 -15.03 -10.95
C PRO A 157 9.45 -15.02 -12.30
N LEU A 158 9.53 -16.13 -13.04
CA LEU A 158 8.90 -16.26 -14.35
C LEU A 158 7.37 -16.16 -14.26
N LYS A 159 6.73 -16.83 -13.29
CA LYS A 159 5.27 -16.76 -13.12
C LYS A 159 4.81 -15.33 -12.80
N ARG A 160 5.57 -14.62 -11.95
CA ARG A 160 5.27 -13.24 -11.54
C ARG A 160 5.47 -12.27 -12.71
N ALA A 161 6.55 -12.42 -13.47
CA ALA A 161 6.83 -11.68 -14.70
C ALA A 161 5.74 -11.85 -15.76
N LEU A 162 5.36 -13.10 -16.08
CA LEU A 162 4.33 -13.39 -17.08
C LEU A 162 2.96 -12.85 -16.66
N ARG A 163 2.60 -12.95 -15.37
CA ARG A 163 1.35 -12.37 -14.86
C ARG A 163 1.36 -10.85 -15.02
N GLN A 164 2.47 -10.19 -14.68
CA GLN A 164 2.59 -8.74 -14.82
C GLN A 164 2.51 -8.27 -16.27
N LEU A 165 3.15 -9.01 -17.18
CA LEU A 165 3.04 -8.80 -18.62
C LEU A 165 1.59 -8.94 -19.10
N ALA A 166 0.89 -10.01 -18.67
CA ALA A 166 -0.49 -10.27 -19.05
C ALA A 166 -1.45 -9.18 -18.55
N ILE A 167 -1.31 -8.73 -17.30
CA ILE A 167 -2.12 -7.64 -16.74
C ILE A 167 -1.84 -6.33 -17.48
N GLY A 168 -0.57 -5.99 -17.72
CA GLY A 168 -0.18 -4.75 -18.38
C GLY A 168 -0.69 -4.68 -19.82
N PHE A 169 -0.48 -5.73 -20.62
CA PHE A 169 -1.02 -5.76 -21.99
C PHE A 169 -2.54 -5.93 -22.02
N GLY A 170 -3.14 -6.63 -21.07
CA GLY A 170 -4.60 -6.69 -20.92
C GLY A 170 -5.20 -5.29 -20.71
N ALA A 171 -4.61 -4.49 -19.82
CA ALA A 171 -5.03 -3.11 -19.59
C ALA A 171 -4.84 -2.23 -20.85
N ALA A 172 -3.75 -2.41 -21.58
CA ALA A 172 -3.49 -1.70 -22.83
C ALA A 172 -4.54 -2.02 -23.91
N VAL A 173 -4.90 -3.30 -24.07
CA VAL A 173 -5.95 -3.75 -25.01
C VAL A 173 -7.31 -3.15 -24.64
N VAL A 174 -7.68 -3.18 -23.35
CA VAL A 174 -8.93 -2.57 -22.87
C VAL A 174 -8.93 -1.05 -23.14
N THR A 175 -7.84 -0.36 -22.84
CA THR A 175 -7.71 1.08 -23.04
C THR A 175 -7.81 1.45 -24.53
N TYR A 176 -7.15 0.68 -25.40
CA TYR A 176 -7.26 0.85 -26.84
C TYR A 176 -8.69 0.61 -27.34
N GLY A 177 -9.34 -0.45 -26.84
CA GLY A 177 -10.75 -0.74 -27.15
C GLY A 177 -11.70 0.39 -26.74
N LEU A 178 -11.50 0.98 -25.57
CA LEU A 178 -12.25 2.16 -25.12
C LEU A 178 -12.01 3.38 -26.03
N GLY A 179 -10.77 3.61 -26.47
CA GLY A 179 -10.46 4.67 -27.43
C GLY A 179 -11.18 4.50 -28.77
N LEU A 180 -11.28 3.26 -29.26
CA LEU A 180 -12.05 2.93 -30.45
C LEU A 180 -13.56 3.18 -30.25
N LEU A 181 -14.11 2.79 -29.09
CA LEU A 181 -15.53 2.97 -28.78
C LEU A 181 -15.94 4.44 -28.67
N PHE A 182 -15.07 5.28 -28.09
CA PHE A 182 -15.34 6.71 -27.92
C PHE A 182 -14.91 7.56 -29.12
N GLY A 183 -14.52 6.94 -30.24
CA GLY A 183 -14.33 7.65 -31.51
C GLY A 183 -13.09 8.55 -31.57
N THR A 184 -12.07 8.32 -30.75
CA THR A 184 -10.82 9.11 -30.82
C THR A 184 -9.96 8.79 -32.06
N GLY A 185 -10.47 7.95 -32.98
CA GLY A 185 -9.83 7.57 -34.25
C GLY A 185 -10.33 8.34 -35.47
N SER A 186 -11.07 9.44 -35.29
CA SER A 186 -11.62 10.25 -36.38
C SER A 186 -11.22 11.72 -36.25
N ALA A 187 -9.96 12.03 -36.56
CA ALA A 187 -9.47 13.34 -36.98
C ALA A 187 -8.12 13.19 -37.68
#